data_AF-A0A9N9JM98-F1
#
_entry.id   AF-A0A9N9JM98-F1
#
_cell.length_a   1.000
_cell.length_b   1.000
_cell.length_c   1.000
_cell.angle_alpha   90.00
_cell.angle_beta   90.00
_cell.angle_gamma   90.00
#
_symmetry.space_group_name_H-M   'P 1'
#
loop_
_entity.id
_entity.type
_entity.pdbx_description
1 polymer ?
#
loop_
_entity_poly.entity_id
_entity_poly.type
_entity_poly.pdbx_seq_one_letter_code
_entity_poly.pdbx_strand_id
1 'polypeptide(L)'
;LATGSANGKLVELFSGVTKFNSKWGPFDLLLCVGDLFGENTDEINSLLSEEIKVPITTCFMHGKYELPDVVKERVEKNNGEFCPNLYYLGNQGSMTTAHGVKIAFASGIIDSIISNPPTQVDILLTYEWPKDITLLSSQEIRDVSGSKEVAQLATKIKPRYHFAASKDIFFKREPYQNSLSPRSKDDDTQLKMGAPTWFVGLADIGNSAKEKV
;
A
#
# COMPACT_ATOMS: atom_id res chain seq x y z
N LEU A 1 -7.32 -4.81 -6.89
CA LEU A 1 -5.92 -5.22 -7.15
C LEU A 1 -4.98 -4.40 -6.27
N ALA A 2 -3.80 -4.91 -5.94
CA ALA A 2 -2.76 -4.16 -5.22
C ALA A 2 -1.39 -4.46 -5.85
N THR A 3 -0.51 -3.46 -5.90
CA THR A 3 0.84 -3.54 -6.45
C THR A 3 1.85 -2.73 -5.62
N GLY A 4 3.11 -3.14 -5.64
CA GLY A 4 4.24 -2.37 -5.09
C GLY A 4 4.61 -1.21 -5.99
N SER A 5 5.87 -0.77 -5.95
CA SER A 5 6.33 0.38 -6.72
C SER A 5 6.38 0.05 -8.22
N ALA A 6 6.02 1.00 -9.07
CA ALA A 6 6.23 0.88 -10.50
C ALA A 6 7.55 1.54 -10.95
N ASN A 7 8.08 2.47 -10.16
CA ASN A 7 9.33 3.18 -10.43
C ASN A 7 9.39 3.74 -11.86
N GLY A 8 8.26 4.28 -12.34
CA GLY A 8 8.15 4.90 -13.66
C GLY A 8 7.90 3.94 -14.82
N LYS A 9 7.81 2.62 -14.58
CA LYS A 9 7.47 1.60 -15.59
C LYS A 9 5.95 1.53 -15.82
N LEU A 10 5.35 2.63 -16.24
CA LEU A 10 3.91 2.83 -16.33
C LEU A 10 3.29 2.00 -17.46
N VAL A 11 3.95 1.87 -18.61
CA VAL A 11 3.54 0.99 -19.73
C VAL A 11 3.48 -0.47 -19.26
N GLU A 12 4.51 -0.93 -18.56
CA GLU A 12 4.57 -2.31 -18.04
C GLU A 12 3.45 -2.56 -17.03
N LEU A 13 3.27 -1.65 -16.06
CA LEU A 13 2.21 -1.72 -15.06
C LEU A 13 0.83 -1.81 -15.72
N PHE A 14 0.44 -0.81 -16.51
CA PHE A 14 -0.93 -0.69 -16.99
C PHE A 14 -1.27 -1.71 -18.09
N SER A 15 -0.28 -2.15 -18.88
CA SER A 15 -0.48 -3.29 -19.79
C SER A 15 -0.69 -4.60 -19.02
N GLY A 16 0.04 -4.81 -17.93
CA GLY A 16 -0.15 -5.94 -17.02
C GLY A 16 -1.53 -5.93 -16.35
N VAL A 17 -1.94 -4.78 -15.83
CA VAL A 17 -3.28 -4.57 -15.22
C VAL A 17 -4.38 -4.82 -16.23
N THR A 18 -4.25 -4.33 -17.47
CA THR A 18 -5.23 -4.56 -18.54
C THR A 18 -5.41 -6.06 -18.78
N LYS A 19 -4.30 -6.80 -18.99
CA LYS A 19 -4.34 -8.25 -19.22
C LYS A 19 -4.98 -9.00 -18.04
N PHE A 20 -4.62 -8.63 -16.81
CA PHE A 20 -5.13 -9.29 -15.62
C PHE A 20 -6.63 -9.01 -15.41
N ASN A 21 -7.06 -7.76 -15.60
CA ASN A 21 -8.45 -7.35 -15.50
C ASN A 21 -9.34 -8.01 -16.57
N SER A 22 -8.86 -8.15 -17.81
CA SER A 22 -9.60 -8.88 -18.84
C SER A 22 -9.76 -10.37 -18.53
N LYS A 23 -8.77 -10.98 -17.84
CA LYS A 23 -8.79 -12.41 -17.56
C LYS A 23 -9.59 -12.78 -16.30
N TRP A 24 -9.50 -11.96 -15.25
CA TRP A 24 -10.01 -12.29 -13.92
C TRP A 24 -10.93 -11.23 -13.31
N GLY A 25 -11.12 -10.11 -14.01
CA GLY A 25 -11.98 -9.02 -13.59
C GLY A 25 -13.44 -9.20 -14.02
N PRO A 26 -14.22 -8.09 -14.03
CA PRO A 26 -13.78 -6.71 -13.82
C PRO A 26 -13.38 -6.43 -12.36
N PHE A 27 -12.29 -5.70 -12.16
CA PHE A 27 -11.88 -5.14 -10.87
C PHE A 27 -12.23 -3.66 -10.81
N ASP A 28 -12.72 -3.21 -9.65
CA ASP A 28 -13.12 -1.81 -9.45
C ASP A 28 -11.95 -0.86 -9.18
N LEU A 29 -10.85 -1.38 -8.60
CA LEU A 29 -9.79 -0.54 -8.03
C LEU A 29 -8.41 -1.22 -8.08
N LEU A 30 -7.39 -0.44 -8.41
CA LEU A 30 -5.97 -0.74 -8.20
C LEU A 30 -5.40 0.15 -7.09
N LEU A 31 -4.68 -0.45 -6.15
CA LEU A 31 -3.94 0.24 -5.09
C LEU A 31 -2.43 0.10 -5.37
N CYS A 32 -1.75 1.21 -5.68
CA CYS A 32 -0.29 1.26 -5.81
C CYS A 32 0.32 1.73 -4.49
N VAL A 33 0.98 0.82 -3.78
CA VAL A 33 1.38 0.95 -2.37
C VAL A 33 2.85 1.40 -2.22
N GLY A 34 3.47 1.86 -3.31
CA GLY A 34 4.83 2.38 -3.35
C GLY A 34 5.00 3.40 -4.46
N ASP A 35 6.25 3.66 -4.84
CA ASP A 35 6.60 4.69 -5.82
C ASP A 35 6.04 4.37 -7.21
N LEU A 36 4.93 5.02 -7.60
CA LEU A 36 4.38 4.87 -8.95
C LEU A 36 5.34 5.47 -10.00
N PHE A 37 5.84 6.68 -9.74
CA PHE A 37 6.77 7.38 -10.62
C PHE A 37 8.24 7.11 -10.25
N GLY A 38 8.59 7.16 -8.97
CA GLY A 38 9.99 7.07 -8.54
C GLY A 38 10.83 8.20 -9.14
N GLU A 39 12.11 7.91 -9.44
CA GLU A 39 13.02 8.89 -10.06
C GLU A 39 12.85 8.98 -11.59
N ASN A 40 12.24 7.96 -12.23
CA ASN A 40 12.05 7.93 -13.67
C ASN A 40 10.77 8.69 -14.07
N THR A 41 10.94 9.74 -14.87
CA THR A 41 9.85 10.61 -15.33
C THR A 41 9.53 10.50 -16.82
N ASP A 42 10.18 9.57 -17.54
CA ASP A 42 10.14 9.47 -19.01
C ASP A 42 8.71 9.24 -19.54
N GLU A 43 7.93 8.40 -18.87
CA GLU A 43 6.60 7.97 -19.30
C GLU A 43 5.46 8.90 -18.82
N ILE A 44 5.77 9.97 -18.06
CA ILE A 44 4.76 10.88 -17.51
C ILE A 44 4.01 11.62 -18.63
N ASN A 45 4.73 12.08 -19.66
CA ASN A 45 4.11 12.78 -20.78
C ASN A 45 3.17 11.88 -21.58
N SER A 46 3.47 10.58 -21.67
CA SER A 46 2.60 9.60 -22.32
C SER A 46 1.33 9.29 -21.49
N LEU A 47 1.35 9.44 -20.15
CA LEU A 47 0.12 9.46 -19.35
C LEU A 47 -0.72 10.72 -19.59
N LEU A 48 -0.08 11.88 -19.67
CA LEU A 48 -0.77 13.17 -19.85
C LEU A 48 -1.42 13.31 -21.23
N SER A 49 -0.80 12.73 -22.25
CA SER A 49 -1.30 12.69 -23.63
C SER A 49 -2.25 11.52 -23.90
N GLU A 50 -2.53 10.69 -22.90
CA GLU A 50 -3.39 9.48 -22.98
C GLU A 50 -2.88 8.39 -23.95
N GLU A 51 -1.60 8.44 -24.34
CA GLU A 51 -0.93 7.34 -25.03
C GLU A 51 -0.85 6.10 -24.12
N ILE A 52 -0.57 6.31 -22.83
CA ILE A 52 -0.69 5.30 -21.78
C ILE A 52 -2.05 5.47 -21.12
N LYS A 53 -2.90 4.44 -21.23
CA LYS A 53 -4.22 4.42 -20.61
C LYS A 53 -4.19 3.75 -19.25
N VAL A 54 -4.92 4.33 -18.30
CA VAL A 54 -5.14 3.76 -16.97
C VAL A 54 -6.47 2.96 -17.00
N PRO A 55 -6.42 1.62 -17.06
CA PRO A 55 -7.56 0.78 -17.47
C PRO A 55 -8.63 0.60 -16.39
N ILE A 56 -8.29 0.86 -15.13
CA ILE A 56 -9.18 0.81 -13.96
C ILE A 56 -8.80 1.96 -13.03
N THR A 57 -9.76 2.43 -12.22
CA THR A 57 -9.49 3.42 -11.18
C THR A 57 -8.28 2.99 -10.35
N THR A 58 -7.27 3.83 -10.32
CA THR A 58 -5.97 3.56 -9.71
C THR A 58 -5.70 4.64 -8.67
N CYS A 59 -5.57 4.20 -7.43
CA CYS A 59 -5.15 5.02 -6.31
C CYS A 59 -3.68 4.75 -6.03
N PHE A 60 -2.86 5.79 -5.92
CA PHE A 60 -1.44 5.65 -5.66
C PHE A 60 -0.96 6.49 -4.48
N MET A 61 0.09 5.98 -3.85
CA MET A 61 0.86 6.63 -2.80
C MET A 61 2.25 6.97 -3.35
N HIS A 62 3.02 7.75 -2.60
CA HIS A 62 4.47 7.83 -2.81
C HIS A 62 5.19 6.95 -1.79
N GLY A 63 6.38 6.50 -2.14
CA GLY A 63 7.22 5.65 -1.32
C GLY A 63 8.49 6.38 -0.90
N LYS A 64 9.65 5.79 -1.22
CA LYS A 64 10.96 6.35 -0.87
C LYS A 64 11.19 7.72 -1.50
N TYR A 65 10.62 7.93 -2.68
CA TYR A 65 10.82 9.15 -3.46
C TYR A 65 9.65 10.09 -3.29
N GLU A 66 9.95 11.40 -3.28
CA GLU A 66 8.90 12.39 -3.43
C GLU A 66 8.30 12.33 -4.83
N LEU A 67 7.06 12.81 -4.95
CA LEU A 67 6.43 12.95 -6.26
C LEU A 67 7.21 13.96 -7.14
N PRO A 68 7.37 13.70 -8.45
CA PRO A 68 7.88 14.70 -9.38
C PRO A 68 7.05 15.98 -9.36
N ASP A 69 7.68 17.15 -9.56
CA ASP A 69 7.00 18.46 -9.43
C ASP A 69 5.78 18.58 -10.33
N VAL A 70 5.87 18.10 -11.57
CA VAL A 70 4.73 18.06 -12.52
C VAL A 70 3.56 17.25 -11.98
N VAL A 71 3.83 16.19 -11.21
CA VAL A 71 2.80 15.36 -10.58
C VAL A 71 2.21 16.11 -9.38
N LYS A 72 3.06 16.63 -8.49
CA LYS A 72 2.65 17.42 -7.30
C LYS A 72 1.70 18.55 -7.69
N GLU A 73 2.14 19.40 -8.62
CA GLU A 73 1.35 20.55 -9.06
C GLU A 73 -0.03 20.14 -9.62
N ARG A 74 -0.06 19.04 -10.39
CA ARG A 74 -1.28 18.62 -11.06
C ARG A 74 -2.28 18.00 -10.10
N VAL A 75 -1.83 17.14 -9.18
CA VAL A 75 -2.72 16.56 -8.16
C VAL A 75 -3.22 17.61 -7.18
N GLU A 76 -2.42 18.62 -6.85
CA GLU A 76 -2.85 19.77 -6.03
C GLU A 76 -3.94 20.60 -6.73
N LYS A 77 -3.77 20.88 -8.03
CA LYS A 77 -4.73 21.65 -8.83
C LYS A 77 -6.05 20.91 -9.07
N ASN A 78 -6.03 19.57 -9.06
CA ASN A 78 -7.15 18.72 -9.47
C ASN A 78 -7.66 17.79 -8.35
N ASN A 79 -7.59 18.22 -7.08
CA ASN A 79 -8.15 17.49 -5.94
C ASN A 79 -7.68 16.02 -5.84
N GLY A 80 -6.40 15.77 -6.13
CA GLY A 80 -5.78 14.45 -6.11
C GLY A 80 -5.74 13.75 -7.46
N GLU A 81 -6.50 14.18 -8.48
CA GLU A 81 -6.49 13.55 -9.80
C GLU A 81 -5.29 13.97 -10.64
N PHE A 82 -4.46 13.01 -11.06
CA PHE A 82 -3.35 13.28 -11.97
C PHE A 82 -3.81 13.25 -13.43
N CYS A 83 -4.48 12.17 -13.84
CA CYS A 83 -5.11 12.01 -15.15
C CYS A 83 -6.34 11.09 -15.01
N PRO A 84 -7.17 10.91 -16.05
CA PRO A 84 -8.36 10.07 -15.93
C PRO A 84 -8.06 8.70 -15.33
N ASN A 85 -8.82 8.32 -14.31
CA ASN A 85 -8.66 7.09 -13.53
C ASN A 85 -7.40 6.99 -12.64
N LEU A 86 -6.61 8.05 -12.44
CA LEU A 86 -5.39 8.01 -11.63
C LEU A 86 -5.36 9.08 -10.52
N TYR A 87 -5.43 8.64 -9.27
CA TYR A 87 -5.64 9.49 -8.10
C TYR A 87 -4.55 9.31 -7.05
N TYR A 88 -3.95 10.42 -6.61
CA TYR A 88 -3.04 10.46 -5.49
C TYR A 88 -3.80 10.48 -4.18
N LEU A 89 -3.37 9.65 -3.21
CA LEU A 89 -4.03 9.56 -1.91
C LEU A 89 -3.65 10.68 -0.93
N GLY A 90 -2.47 11.27 -1.09
CA GLY A 90 -1.89 12.16 -0.09
C GLY A 90 -0.95 11.46 0.88
N ASN A 91 -0.48 12.22 1.87
CA ASN A 91 0.56 11.74 2.80
C ASN A 91 0.00 10.77 3.84
N GLN A 92 -1.08 11.14 4.55
CA GLN A 92 -1.75 10.26 5.51
C GLN A 92 -3.26 10.55 5.49
N GLY A 93 -4.09 9.53 5.62
CA GLY A 93 -5.53 9.73 5.61
C GLY A 93 -6.33 8.44 5.50
N SER A 94 -7.60 8.59 5.12
CA SER A 94 -8.49 7.47 4.85
C SER A 94 -9.52 7.81 3.80
N MET A 95 -9.99 6.78 3.10
CA MET A 95 -11.12 6.84 2.19
C MET A 95 -12.06 5.67 2.44
N THR A 96 -13.28 5.78 1.90
CA THR A 96 -14.21 4.66 1.83
C THR A 96 -14.59 4.44 0.37
N THR A 97 -14.49 3.21 -0.12
CA THR A 97 -14.91 2.89 -1.49
C THR A 97 -16.44 2.95 -1.62
N ALA A 98 -16.95 2.98 -2.85
CA ALA A 98 -18.41 2.95 -3.11
C ALA A 98 -19.12 1.73 -2.49
N HIS A 99 -18.39 0.63 -2.29
CA HIS A 99 -18.88 -0.60 -1.68
C HIS A 99 -18.66 -0.67 -0.15
N GLY A 100 -18.26 0.45 0.47
CA GLY A 100 -18.14 0.56 1.93
C GLY A 100 -16.82 0.05 2.52
N VAL A 101 -15.83 -0.30 1.69
CA VAL A 101 -14.50 -0.75 2.17
C VAL A 101 -13.72 0.46 2.67
N LYS A 102 -13.32 0.45 3.94
CA LYS A 102 -12.54 1.53 4.55
C LYS A 102 -11.05 1.29 4.38
N ILE A 103 -10.38 2.24 3.74
CA ILE A 103 -8.94 2.18 3.45
C ILE A 103 -8.26 3.32 4.20
N ALA A 104 -7.29 3.00 5.05
CA ALA A 104 -6.37 3.98 5.62
C ALA A 104 -5.02 3.87 4.92
N PHE A 105 -4.32 4.99 4.81
CA PHE A 105 -3.02 5.03 4.14
C PHE A 105 -2.05 5.97 4.86
N ALA A 106 -0.77 5.62 4.80
CA ALA A 106 0.34 6.48 5.19
C ALA A 106 1.51 6.29 4.21
N SER A 107 1.71 7.29 3.37
CA SER A 107 2.70 7.32 2.29
C SER A 107 4.09 7.66 2.81
N GLY A 108 5.09 7.22 2.07
CA GLY A 108 6.49 7.55 2.31
C GLY A 108 7.14 6.90 3.52
N ILE A 109 8.30 7.46 3.89
CA ILE A 109 9.02 7.15 5.12
C ILE A 109 8.36 7.93 6.26
N ILE A 110 7.88 7.22 7.29
CA ILE A 110 7.01 7.80 8.32
C ILE A 110 7.84 8.14 9.55
N ASP A 111 8.05 9.44 9.79
CA ASP A 111 8.66 9.93 11.03
C ASP A 111 7.65 10.07 12.19
N SER A 112 6.37 10.27 11.85
CA SER A 112 5.30 10.38 12.83
C SER A 112 3.95 9.94 12.26
N ILE A 113 3.14 9.32 13.12
CA ILE A 113 1.80 8.86 12.77
C ILE A 113 0.75 9.88 13.19
N ILE A 114 -0.33 10.01 12.41
CA ILE A 114 -1.50 10.81 12.82
C ILE A 114 -1.95 10.46 14.25
N SER A 115 -2.19 11.48 15.07
CA SER A 115 -2.48 11.32 16.50
C SER A 115 -3.71 10.43 16.74
N ASN A 116 -4.76 10.64 15.94
CA ASN A 116 -6.03 9.93 16.01
C ASN A 116 -6.28 9.22 14.66
N PRO A 117 -5.68 8.03 14.44
CA PRO A 117 -5.92 7.30 13.22
C PRO A 117 -7.36 6.80 13.13
N PRO A 118 -7.88 6.57 11.91
CA PRO A 118 -9.19 5.99 11.71
C PRO A 118 -9.30 4.62 12.39
N THR A 119 -10.47 4.31 12.93
CA THR A 119 -10.78 3.00 13.52
C THR A 119 -11.64 2.17 12.58
N GLN A 120 -11.70 0.86 12.80
CA GLN A 120 -12.46 -0.09 11.96
C GLN A 120 -12.06 -0.02 10.47
N VAL A 121 -10.76 -0.01 10.21
CA VAL A 121 -10.22 0.01 8.85
C VAL A 121 -10.15 -1.41 8.31
N ASP A 122 -10.60 -1.61 7.07
CA ASP A 122 -10.50 -2.90 6.41
C ASP A 122 -9.11 -3.11 5.82
N ILE A 123 -8.54 -2.06 5.20
CA ILE A 123 -7.24 -2.12 4.51
C ILE A 123 -6.34 -0.97 4.99
N LEU A 124 -5.15 -1.30 5.48
CA LEU A 124 -4.07 -0.35 5.71
C LEU A 124 -3.06 -0.44 4.57
N LEU A 125 -2.68 0.72 4.02
CA LEU A 125 -1.62 0.86 3.02
C LEU A 125 -0.46 1.66 3.63
N THR A 126 0.75 1.12 3.57
CA THR A 126 1.96 1.86 3.95
C THR A 126 3.07 1.59 2.96
N TYR A 127 3.94 2.55 2.67
CA TYR A 127 5.13 2.20 1.89
C TYR A 127 6.04 1.28 2.70
N GLU A 128 6.41 1.73 3.90
CA GLU A 128 7.29 0.97 4.80
C GLU A 128 6.60 -0.27 5.38
N TRP A 129 7.38 -1.34 5.53
CA TRP A 129 6.95 -2.52 6.30
C TRP A 129 6.93 -2.22 7.80
N PRO A 130 5.98 -2.80 8.57
CA PRO A 130 6.00 -2.72 10.02
C PRO A 130 7.24 -3.40 10.60
N LYS A 131 7.83 -2.79 11.63
CA LYS A 131 8.88 -3.43 12.42
C LYS A 131 8.40 -4.77 12.97
N ASP A 132 9.31 -5.75 12.99
CA ASP A 132 9.11 -7.09 13.55
C ASP A 132 7.98 -7.89 12.86
N ILE A 133 7.59 -7.53 11.63
CA ILE A 133 6.52 -8.23 10.92
C ILE A 133 6.84 -9.70 10.62
N THR A 134 8.11 -10.05 10.48
CA THR A 134 8.56 -11.44 10.28
C THR A 134 8.71 -12.21 11.59
N LEU A 135 8.60 -11.55 12.74
CA LEU A 135 8.74 -12.18 14.05
C LEU A 135 7.65 -13.24 14.26
N LEU A 136 8.06 -14.44 14.71
CA LEU A 136 7.19 -15.62 14.88
C LEU A 136 6.51 -16.13 13.59
N SER A 137 6.90 -15.64 12.42
CA SER A 137 6.52 -16.25 11.14
C SER A 137 7.15 -17.64 11.02
N SER A 138 6.44 -18.61 10.45
CA SER A 138 7.05 -19.89 10.10
C SER A 138 7.87 -19.80 8.80
N GLN A 139 7.67 -18.73 8.04
CA GLN A 139 8.38 -18.45 6.80
C GLN A 139 9.71 -17.76 7.07
N GLU A 140 10.79 -18.31 6.52
CA GLU A 140 12.13 -17.74 6.64
C GLU A 140 12.33 -16.57 5.66
N ILE A 141 12.17 -15.34 6.16
CA ILE A 141 12.75 -14.14 5.56
C ILE A 141 13.78 -13.58 6.54
N ARG A 142 15.03 -13.47 6.09
CA ARG A 142 16.11 -12.95 6.93
C ARG A 142 16.24 -11.43 6.77
N ASP A 143 16.41 -10.76 7.91
CA ASP A 143 16.92 -9.39 8.06
C ASP A 143 16.16 -8.29 7.30
N VAL A 144 14.83 -8.36 7.31
CA VAL A 144 13.98 -7.29 6.78
C VAL A 144 13.73 -6.24 7.86
N SER A 145 14.44 -5.11 7.79
CA SER A 145 14.19 -3.95 8.64
C SER A 145 12.77 -3.40 8.45
N GLY A 146 12.14 -2.89 9.50
CA GLY A 146 10.80 -2.28 9.41
C GLY A 146 10.65 -1.06 10.31
N SER A 147 9.63 -0.26 10.04
CA SER A 147 9.33 1.00 10.73
C SER A 147 8.56 0.77 12.04
N LYS A 148 9.03 1.40 13.12
CA LYS A 148 8.36 1.33 14.43
C LYS A 148 7.03 2.08 14.39
N GLU A 149 7.01 3.17 13.66
CA GLU A 149 5.89 4.07 13.45
C GLU A 149 4.78 3.32 12.70
N VAL A 150 5.12 2.57 11.65
CA VAL A 150 4.17 1.67 10.96
C VAL A 150 3.65 0.57 11.87
N ALA A 151 4.50 -0.06 12.68
CA ALA A 151 4.05 -1.10 13.63
C ALA A 151 3.08 -0.53 14.69
N GLN A 152 3.35 0.67 15.19
CA GLN A 152 2.46 1.39 16.09
C GLN A 152 1.13 1.75 15.41
N LEU A 153 1.18 2.22 14.16
CA LEU A 153 0.00 2.54 13.36
C LEU A 153 -0.89 1.30 13.18
N ALA A 154 -0.30 0.18 12.74
CA ALA A 154 -1.00 -1.09 12.59
C ALA A 154 -1.63 -1.56 13.90
N THR A 155 -0.96 -1.32 15.03
CA THR A 155 -1.50 -1.69 16.35
C THR A 155 -2.65 -0.80 16.81
N LYS A 156 -2.63 0.50 16.46
CA LYS A 156 -3.74 1.43 16.73
C LYS A 156 -4.95 1.15 15.83
N ILE A 157 -4.71 0.90 14.54
CA ILE A 157 -5.76 0.73 13.53
C ILE A 157 -6.38 -0.66 13.57
N LYS A 158 -5.57 -1.70 13.82
CA LYS A 158 -5.94 -3.13 13.76
C LYS A 158 -6.65 -3.50 12.45
N PRO A 159 -6.00 -3.28 11.29
CA PRO A 159 -6.64 -3.48 10.00
C PRO A 159 -6.87 -4.97 9.70
N ARG A 160 -7.84 -5.31 8.84
CA ARG A 160 -7.98 -6.70 8.37
C ARG A 160 -6.84 -7.05 7.41
N TYR A 161 -6.53 -6.17 6.46
CA TYR A 161 -5.40 -6.34 5.54
C TYR A 161 -4.40 -5.21 5.70
N HIS A 162 -3.11 -5.52 5.60
CA HIS A 162 -2.04 -4.53 5.57
C HIS A 162 -1.13 -4.82 4.37
N PHE A 163 -1.12 -3.90 3.41
CA PHE A 163 -0.21 -3.96 2.27
C PHE A 163 0.97 -3.00 2.47
N ALA A 164 2.19 -3.46 2.15
CA ALA A 164 3.38 -2.62 2.16
C ALA A 164 4.39 -2.97 1.05
N ALA A 165 5.27 -2.03 0.67
CA ALA A 165 6.07 -2.16 -0.57
C ALA A 165 7.59 -1.93 -0.42
N SER A 166 8.11 -1.46 0.71
CA SER A 166 9.49 -0.96 0.82
C SER A 166 10.64 -1.96 0.67
N LYS A 167 10.36 -3.22 0.33
CA LYS A 167 11.35 -4.31 0.31
C LYS A 167 11.58 -4.95 -1.03
N ASP A 168 10.78 -4.59 -2.04
CA ASP A 168 10.80 -5.24 -3.36
C ASP A 168 10.75 -6.79 -3.25
N ILE A 169 9.94 -7.29 -2.32
CA ILE A 169 9.75 -8.73 -2.08
C ILE A 169 8.26 -8.99 -1.95
N PHE A 170 7.78 -10.03 -2.64
CA PHE A 170 6.45 -10.54 -2.39
C PHE A 170 6.48 -11.46 -1.18
N PHE A 171 5.85 -11.04 -0.09
CA PHE A 171 5.81 -11.80 1.16
C PHE A 171 4.39 -11.87 1.68
N LYS A 172 3.86 -13.08 1.88
CA LYS A 172 2.52 -13.25 2.45
C LYS A 172 2.60 -13.93 3.80
N ARG A 173 2.53 -13.14 4.87
CA ARG A 173 2.56 -13.68 6.23
C ARG A 173 1.28 -14.44 6.58
N GLU A 174 1.40 -15.43 7.46
CA GLU A 174 0.30 -15.97 8.22
C GLU A 174 -0.42 -14.87 9.04
N PRO A 175 -1.73 -15.02 9.32
CA PRO A 175 -2.49 -13.99 10.02
C PRO A 175 -1.98 -13.81 11.45
N TYR A 176 -1.95 -12.56 11.93
CA TYR A 176 -1.47 -12.23 13.27
C TYR A 176 -2.37 -11.24 13.99
N GLN A 177 -2.18 -11.11 15.30
CA GLN A 177 -2.91 -10.16 16.12
C GLN A 177 -2.06 -8.90 16.36
N ASN A 178 -2.67 -7.74 16.09
CA ASN A 178 -2.10 -6.44 16.41
C ASN A 178 -2.36 -6.11 17.89
N SER A 179 -1.40 -6.45 18.78
CA SER A 179 -1.48 -6.20 20.23
C SER A 179 -0.16 -5.63 20.78
N LEU A 180 -0.25 -4.63 21.66
CA LEU A 180 0.91 -4.05 22.37
C LEU A 180 1.41 -4.91 23.54
N SER A 181 0.71 -5.98 23.92
CA SER A 181 1.16 -6.83 25.03
C SER A 181 0.68 -8.27 24.96
N PRO A 182 1.55 -9.24 25.28
CA PRO A 182 1.13 -10.56 25.72
C PRO A 182 0.87 -10.48 27.23
N ARG A 183 -0.39 -10.68 27.64
CA ARG A 183 -0.84 -10.86 29.05
C ARG A 183 -1.03 -9.56 29.86
N SER A 184 -2.22 -8.97 29.77
CA SER A 184 -2.90 -8.57 31.01
C SER A 184 -3.48 -9.84 31.62
N LYS A 185 -3.19 -10.12 32.90
CA LYS A 185 -3.75 -11.28 33.63
C LYS A 185 -5.23 -11.13 33.97
N ASP A 186 -5.78 -9.96 33.70
CA ASP A 186 -7.19 -9.68 33.83
C ASP A 186 -7.83 -9.80 32.45
N ASP A 187 -9.06 -10.31 32.50
CA ASP A 187 -10.15 -10.01 31.58
C ASP A 187 -10.47 -11.10 30.54
N ASP A 188 -11.75 -11.18 30.19
CA ASP A 188 -12.40 -11.99 29.16
C ASP A 188 -11.85 -11.68 27.74
N THR A 189 -10.53 -11.82 27.58
CA THR A 189 -9.70 -11.26 26.51
C THR A 189 -9.89 -11.95 25.18
N GLN A 190 -10.49 -13.14 25.14
CA GLN A 190 -10.86 -13.78 23.87
C GLN A 190 -11.94 -12.99 23.11
N LEU A 191 -12.81 -12.23 23.80
CA LEU A 191 -13.80 -11.36 23.15
C LEU A 191 -13.24 -10.00 22.72
N LYS A 192 -12.05 -9.60 23.20
CA LYS A 192 -11.42 -8.30 22.92
C LYS A 192 -10.27 -8.37 21.91
N MET A 193 -9.88 -9.56 21.48
CA MET A 193 -8.93 -9.72 20.37
C MET A 193 -9.67 -9.34 19.08
N GLY A 194 -9.20 -8.29 18.40
CA GLY A 194 -9.78 -7.87 17.13
C GLY A 194 -9.67 -8.95 16.05
N ALA A 195 -10.18 -8.65 14.85
CA ALA A 195 -9.93 -9.51 13.70
C ALA A 195 -8.40 -9.66 13.48
N PRO A 196 -7.92 -10.85 13.09
CA PRO A 196 -6.52 -11.00 12.71
C PRO A 196 -6.21 -10.14 11.48
N THR A 197 -4.95 -9.76 11.36
CA THR A 197 -4.43 -8.98 10.24
C THR A 197 -3.68 -9.89 9.28
N TRP A 198 -4.01 -9.81 8.00
CA TRP A 198 -3.28 -10.41 6.89
C TRP A 198 -2.28 -9.39 6.32
N PHE A 199 -0.99 -9.62 6.55
CA PHE A 199 0.07 -8.78 5.99
C PHE A 199 0.52 -9.30 4.62
N VAL A 200 0.69 -8.39 3.67
CA VAL A 200 1.21 -8.67 2.34
C VAL A 200 2.26 -7.62 1.97
N GLY A 201 3.51 -8.06 1.89
CA GLY A 201 4.59 -7.35 1.23
C GLY A 201 4.45 -7.47 -0.29
N LEU A 202 4.51 -6.36 -1.00
CA LEU A 202 4.40 -6.27 -2.45
C LEU A 202 5.78 -5.98 -3.05
N ALA A 203 6.14 -6.77 -4.06
CA ALA A 203 7.31 -6.50 -4.89
C ALA A 203 7.03 -5.41 -5.92
N ASP A 204 8.10 -4.83 -6.46
CA ASP A 204 8.05 -3.82 -7.50
C ASP A 204 7.72 -4.44 -8.86
N ILE A 205 7.19 -3.60 -9.75
CA ILE A 205 6.92 -3.99 -11.14
C ILE A 205 8.21 -4.32 -11.86
N GLY A 206 8.19 -5.44 -12.58
CA GLY A 206 9.34 -5.96 -13.29
C GLY A 206 10.41 -6.55 -12.38
N ASN A 207 10.09 -6.89 -11.11
CA ASN A 207 10.99 -7.63 -10.25
C ASN A 207 11.37 -8.97 -10.92
N SER A 208 12.63 -9.06 -11.29
CA SER A 208 13.22 -10.17 -12.05
C SER A 208 13.63 -11.34 -11.15
N ALA A 209 13.93 -11.08 -9.87
CA ALA A 209 14.22 -12.12 -8.88
C ALA A 209 12.97 -12.97 -8.61
N LYS A 210 11.76 -12.40 -8.78
CA LYS A 210 10.45 -13.07 -8.55
C LYS A 210 10.41 -13.75 -7.19
N GLU A 211 11.11 -13.19 -6.21
CA GLU A 211 11.16 -13.72 -4.86
C GLU A 211 9.77 -13.68 -4.27
N LYS A 212 9.28 -14.87 -3.95
CA LYS A 212 8.00 -15.11 -3.30
C LYS A 212 8.31 -15.93 -2.08
N VAL A 213 7.96 -15.38 -0.93
CA VAL A 213 8.02 -16.07 0.34
C VAL A 213 6.62 -16.22 0.90
#